data_AF-A0A182VPU2-F1
#
_entry.id   AF-A0A182VPU2-F1
#
_cell.length_a   1.000
_cell.length_b   1.000
_cell.length_c   1.000
_cell.angle_alpha   90.00
_cell.angle_beta   90.00
_cell.angle_gamma   90.00
#
_symmetry.space_group_name_H-M   'P 1'
#
loop_
_entity.id
_entity.type
_entity.pdbx_description
1 polymer ?
#
loop_
_entity_poly.entity_id
_entity_poly.type
_entity_poly.pdbx_seq_one_letter_code
_entity_poly.pdbx_strand_id
1 'polypeptide(L)'
;MSTDGSYEVNLLCAKSRVAPLPNRRSQGNTTLPRLELSGALLFPEWLCQPSSAWPSQNPCLELPNQELEERIVVHVGQEKSANPIFRLRLSFVGLVRLVAYLRRFWYNCNPTHRALRRVGYLRTSELQEATQVLIRSAQRESVGEEIKDLQRSGQVKRSLGLKALCPIIHDGVMRIGGRLRNAPVSYDRKHPIILAASHPLTLLIVQHYHRNLLHTGQQLMISTIREKYWPLRIRNLVRRVVHEFSWRGPRIEGFTATF
;
A
#
# COMPACT_ATOMS: atom_id res chain seq x y z
N MET A 1 -6.49 -27.43 44.78
CA MET A 1 -5.69 -26.75 45.80
C MET A 1 -4.51 -27.63 46.09
N SER A 2 -3.33 -27.22 45.62
CA SER A 2 -2.05 -27.82 45.99
C SER A 2 -1.33 -26.75 46.81
N THR A 3 -1.25 -26.97 48.12
CA THR A 3 -0.65 -26.08 49.11
C THR A 3 0.85 -26.32 49.19
N ASP A 4 1.53 -26.05 48.09
CA ASP A 4 2.98 -25.91 48.08
C ASP A 4 3.27 -24.87 47.00
N GLY A 5 3.82 -23.72 47.39
CA GLY A 5 4.02 -22.52 46.56
C GLY A 5 5.05 -22.69 45.45
N SER A 6 5.06 -23.84 44.77
CA SER A 6 5.87 -24.10 43.60
C SER A 6 5.12 -23.65 42.35
N TYR A 7 5.67 -22.63 41.71
CA TYR A 7 5.22 -22.14 40.41
C TYR A 7 6.17 -22.69 39.35
N GLU A 8 5.66 -23.50 38.42
CA GLU A 8 6.44 -23.96 37.28
C GLU A 8 6.33 -22.93 36.15
N VAL A 9 7.41 -22.19 35.88
CA VAL A 9 7.44 -21.17 34.83
C VAL A 9 8.31 -21.67 33.68
N ASN A 10 7.68 -22.00 32.55
CA ASN A 10 8.38 -22.34 31.32
C ASN A 10 8.68 -21.07 30.51
N LEU A 11 9.93 -20.59 30.58
CA LEU A 11 10.37 -19.41 29.84
C LEU A 11 10.99 -19.78 28.50
N LEU A 12 10.37 -19.30 27.41
CA LEU A 12 10.88 -19.43 26.05
C LEU A 12 11.94 -18.36 25.79
N CYS A 13 13.23 -18.71 25.94
CA CYS A 13 14.33 -17.82 25.56
C CYS A 13 14.46 -17.77 24.02
N ALA A 14 14.28 -16.57 23.43
CA ALA A 14 14.63 -16.33 22.05
C ALA A 14 16.16 -16.38 21.86
N LYS A 15 16.63 -16.97 20.76
CA LYS A 15 18.06 -17.00 20.40
C LYS A 15 18.56 -15.58 20.09
N SER A 16 19.19 -14.93 21.07
CA SER A 16 19.94 -13.69 20.84
C SER A 16 21.19 -13.97 20.02
N ARG A 17 21.46 -13.14 19.00
CA ARG A 17 22.70 -13.19 18.19
C ARG A 17 23.81 -12.31 18.77
N VAL A 18 23.76 -12.00 20.06
CA VAL A 18 24.80 -11.19 20.70
C VAL A 18 25.87 -12.11 21.28
N ALA A 19 27.13 -11.75 21.04
CA ALA A 19 28.27 -12.52 21.51
C ALA A 19 28.24 -12.66 23.05
N PRO A 20 28.52 -13.85 23.61
CA PRO A 20 28.57 -14.05 25.05
C PRO A 20 29.58 -13.12 25.74
N LEU A 21 29.21 -12.53 26.87
CA LEU A 21 30.10 -11.67 27.64
C LEU A 21 30.99 -12.53 28.55
N PRO A 22 32.30 -12.26 28.64
CA PRO A 22 33.18 -12.97 29.55
C PRO A 22 32.84 -12.59 30.99
N ASN A 23 32.49 -13.60 31.81
CA ASN A 23 32.17 -13.39 33.21
C ASN A 23 33.46 -13.49 34.04
N ARG A 24 33.88 -12.40 34.68
CA ARG A 24 35.14 -12.38 35.46
C ARG A 24 35.07 -13.18 36.77
N ARG A 25 33.87 -13.58 37.23
CA ARG A 25 33.68 -14.28 38.52
C ARG A 25 33.36 -15.77 38.38
N SER A 26 33.08 -16.26 37.17
CA SER A 26 32.77 -17.66 36.88
C SER A 26 33.47 -18.05 35.58
N GLN A 27 34.07 -19.24 35.51
CA GLN A 27 34.83 -19.74 34.34
C GLN A 27 33.98 -19.94 33.05
N GLY A 28 32.77 -19.38 32.96
CA GLY A 28 31.87 -19.49 31.81
C GLY A 28 31.44 -18.14 31.23
N ASN A 29 31.38 -18.07 29.91
CA ASN A 29 30.78 -16.93 29.21
C ASN A 29 29.27 -16.86 29.49
N THR A 30 28.77 -15.67 29.84
CA THR A 30 27.35 -15.44 30.13
C THR A 30 26.68 -14.75 28.95
N THR A 31 25.57 -15.29 28.46
CA THR A 31 24.82 -14.71 27.34
C THR A 31 23.81 -13.67 27.84
N LEU A 32 23.48 -12.67 27.01
CA LEU A 32 22.49 -11.64 27.36
C LEU A 32 21.13 -12.23 27.79
N PRO A 33 20.55 -13.23 27.09
CA PRO A 33 19.29 -13.83 27.54
C PRO A 33 19.38 -14.47 28.94
N ARG A 34 20.56 -14.97 29.32
CA ARG A 34 20.79 -15.56 30.64
C ARG A 34 20.92 -14.49 31.73
N LEU A 35 21.45 -13.32 31.40
CA LEU A 35 21.47 -12.15 32.28
C LEU A 35 20.07 -11.57 32.47
N GLU A 36 19.30 -11.43 31.39
CA GLU A 36 17.90 -10.98 31.44
C GLU A 36 17.03 -11.93 32.26
N LEU A 37 17.22 -13.24 32.09
CA LEU A 37 16.53 -14.26 32.88
C LEU A 37 16.86 -14.18 34.37
N SER A 38 18.14 -14.02 34.70
CA SER A 38 18.59 -13.82 36.10
C SER A 38 17.96 -12.56 36.70
N GLY A 39 17.93 -11.46 35.94
CA GLY A 39 17.29 -10.21 36.37
C GLY A 39 15.79 -10.37 36.58
N ALA A 40 15.10 -11.04 35.66
CA ALA A 40 13.66 -11.29 35.75
C ALA A 40 13.27 -12.22 36.91
N LEU A 41 14.18 -13.05 37.43
CA LEU A 41 13.94 -13.90 38.60
C LEU A 41 14.23 -13.19 39.93
N LEU A 42 15.15 -12.23 39.94
CA LEU A 42 15.46 -11.41 41.13
C LEU A 42 14.48 -10.24 41.30
N PHE A 43 13.90 -9.76 40.21
CA PHE A 43 12.95 -8.64 40.20
C PHE A 43 11.65 -8.89 41.01
N PRO A 44 11.03 -10.09 40.99
CA PRO A 44 9.87 -10.41 41.83
C PRO A 44 10.16 -10.36 43.33
N GLU A 45 11.36 -10.75 43.76
CA GLU A 45 11.76 -10.69 45.17
C GLU A 45 11.86 -9.24 45.66
N TRP A 46 12.28 -8.31 44.79
CA TRP A 46 12.36 -6.88 45.11
C TRP A 46 11.02 -6.16 45.09
N LEU A 47 10.12 -6.54 44.19
CA LEU A 47 8.78 -5.94 44.12
C LEU A 47 7.93 -6.22 45.37
N CYS A 48 8.22 -7.31 46.09
CA CYS A 48 7.56 -7.67 47.33
C CYS A 48 8.15 -6.98 48.57
N GLN A 49 9.25 -6.24 48.44
CA GLN A 49 9.90 -5.50 49.53
C GLN A 49 9.42 -4.04 49.58
N PRO A 50 9.36 -3.40 50.76
CA PRO A 50 9.00 -1.99 50.88
C PRO A 50 10.00 -1.09 50.15
N SER A 51 9.53 0.04 49.62
CA SER A 51 10.32 0.94 48.75
C SER A 51 11.64 1.46 49.35
N SER A 52 11.82 1.35 50.67
CA SER A 52 13.06 1.68 51.37
C SER A 52 14.18 0.65 51.17
N ALA A 53 13.86 -0.59 50.80
CA ALA A 53 14.81 -1.68 50.57
C ALA A 53 15.20 -1.82 49.09
N TRP A 54 14.66 -0.96 48.22
CA TRP A 54 15.01 -0.94 46.81
C TRP A 54 16.42 -0.36 46.65
N PRO A 55 17.20 -0.84 45.67
CA PRO A 55 18.52 -0.27 45.40
C PRO A 55 18.35 1.19 44.97
N SER A 56 18.76 2.11 45.84
CA SER A 56 18.73 3.56 45.60
C SER A 56 19.85 4.03 44.66
N GLN A 57 20.78 3.14 44.31
CA GLN A 57 21.74 3.34 43.24
C GLN A 57 21.35 2.46 42.06
N ASN A 58 20.84 3.09 41.00
CA ASN A 58 21.05 2.53 39.68
C ASN A 58 22.56 2.45 39.50
N PRO A 59 23.16 1.28 39.24
CA PRO A 59 24.44 1.25 38.55
C PRO A 59 24.12 1.71 37.13
N CYS A 60 23.93 3.02 36.95
CA CYS A 60 24.18 3.65 35.68
C CYS A 60 25.60 3.19 35.35
N LEU A 61 25.71 2.27 34.40
CA LEU A 61 26.95 2.08 33.69
C LEU A 61 27.35 3.49 33.26
N GLU A 62 28.34 4.08 33.91
CA GLU A 62 29.11 5.15 33.30
C GLU A 62 29.79 4.50 32.10
N LEU A 63 29.03 4.35 31.02
CA LEU A 63 29.59 4.26 29.70
C LEU A 63 30.40 5.54 29.57
N PRO A 64 31.72 5.47 29.33
CA PRO A 64 32.46 6.65 28.94
C PRO A 64 31.64 7.33 27.85
N ASN A 65 31.33 8.61 28.03
CA ASN A 65 30.81 9.47 26.96
C ASN A 65 31.89 9.59 25.87
N GLN A 66 32.23 8.49 25.20
CA GLN A 66 32.35 8.57 23.76
C GLN A 66 30.92 8.64 23.27
N GLU A 67 30.41 9.87 23.23
CA GLU A 67 29.48 10.27 22.20
C GLU A 67 30.18 9.94 20.86
N LEU A 68 30.13 8.66 20.48
CA LEU A 68 29.86 8.36 19.10
C LEU A 68 28.49 8.97 18.91
N GLU A 69 28.47 10.24 18.51
CA GLU A 69 27.50 10.71 17.55
C GLU A 69 27.56 9.67 16.43
N GLU A 70 26.82 8.57 16.57
CA GLU A 70 26.18 7.96 15.44
C GLU A 70 25.28 9.08 14.94
N ARG A 71 25.88 9.95 14.12
CA ARG A 71 25.17 10.64 13.07
C ARG A 71 24.52 9.49 12.33
N ILE A 72 23.29 9.18 12.72
CA ILE A 72 22.39 8.44 11.88
C ILE A 72 22.21 9.39 10.71
N VAL A 73 23.14 9.30 9.76
CA VAL A 73 22.97 9.82 8.43
C VAL A 73 21.86 8.94 7.90
N VAL A 74 20.62 9.34 8.18
CA VAL A 74 19.46 8.83 7.50
C VAL A 74 19.73 9.25 6.06
N HIS A 75 20.32 8.32 5.31
CA HIS A 75 20.23 8.37 3.87
C HIS A 75 18.74 8.26 3.62
N VAL A 76 18.09 9.40 3.46
CA VAL A 76 16.82 9.47 2.75
C VAL A 76 17.18 9.06 1.34
N GLY A 77 17.27 7.75 1.13
CA GLY A 77 17.15 7.20 -0.20
C GLY A 77 15.84 7.75 -0.69
N GLN A 78 15.89 8.67 -1.66
CA GLN A 78 14.76 8.89 -2.54
C GLN A 78 14.57 7.61 -3.35
N GLU A 79 14.12 6.55 -2.69
CA GLU A 79 13.37 5.53 -3.37
C GLU A 79 12.14 6.27 -3.89
N LYS A 80 11.83 6.15 -5.19
CA LYS A 80 10.61 6.67 -5.78
C LYS A 80 9.44 6.04 -5.02
N SER A 81 9.01 6.66 -3.93
CA SER A 81 8.09 6.07 -2.99
C SER A 81 6.73 6.01 -3.68
N ALA A 82 6.35 4.80 -4.08
CA ALA A 82 5.03 4.53 -4.63
C ALA A 82 3.98 5.04 -3.65
N ASN A 83 2.92 5.71 -4.14
CA ASN A 83 1.96 6.35 -3.25
C ASN A 83 1.31 5.28 -2.35
N PRO A 84 1.37 5.41 -1.01
CA PRO A 84 0.92 4.37 -0.08
C PRO A 84 -0.58 4.13 -0.19
N ILE A 85 -1.34 5.11 -0.70
CA ILE A 85 -2.79 5.01 -0.89
C ILE A 85 -3.20 3.82 -1.78
N PHE A 86 -2.34 3.45 -2.74
CA PHE A 86 -2.58 2.32 -3.63
C PHE A 86 -2.27 0.96 -3.00
N ARG A 87 -1.63 0.93 -1.83
CA ARG A 87 -1.37 -0.28 -1.04
C ARG A 87 -2.53 -0.63 -0.10
N LEU A 88 -3.46 0.31 0.11
CA LEU A 88 -4.65 0.06 0.90
C LEU A 88 -5.51 -1.02 0.24
N ARG A 89 -6.00 -1.99 1.02
CA ARG A 89 -6.88 -3.06 0.55
C ARG A 89 -8.32 -2.54 0.33
N LEU A 90 -8.48 -1.56 -0.54
CA LEU A 90 -9.76 -0.95 -0.88
C LEU A 90 -10.24 -1.41 -2.25
N SER A 91 -11.55 -1.46 -2.44
CA SER A 91 -12.13 -1.58 -3.79
C SER A 91 -11.86 -0.29 -4.59
N PHE A 92 -11.93 -0.35 -5.92
CA PHE A 92 -11.79 0.85 -6.76
C PHE A 92 -12.75 1.98 -6.31
N VAL A 93 -14.03 1.65 -6.08
CA VAL A 93 -15.03 2.62 -5.60
C VAL A 93 -14.69 3.13 -4.21
N GLY A 94 -14.23 2.26 -3.31
CA GLY A 94 -13.81 2.65 -1.96
C GLY A 94 -12.63 3.64 -1.99
N LEU A 95 -11.63 3.36 -2.83
CA LEU A 95 -10.47 4.23 -3.03
C LEU A 95 -10.87 5.58 -3.62
N VAL A 96 -11.75 5.61 -4.62
CA VAL A 96 -12.28 6.86 -5.20
C VAL A 96 -13.04 7.67 -4.16
N ARG A 97 -13.89 7.03 -3.35
CA ARG A 97 -14.64 7.71 -2.27
C ARG A 97 -13.71 8.27 -1.21
N LEU A 98 -12.69 7.51 -0.78
CA LEU A 98 -11.68 7.99 0.17
C LEU A 98 -11.00 9.26 -0.34
N VAL A 99 -10.49 9.24 -1.57
CA VAL A 99 -9.84 10.42 -2.16
C VAL A 99 -10.81 11.59 -2.32
N ALA A 100 -12.07 11.33 -2.66
CA ALA A 100 -13.10 12.37 -2.75
C ALA A 100 -13.35 13.02 -1.38
N TYR A 101 -13.45 12.24 -0.31
CA TYR A 101 -13.59 12.77 1.05
C TYR A 101 -12.36 13.54 1.51
N LEU A 102 -11.15 13.05 1.23
CA LEU A 102 -9.91 13.77 1.56
C LEU A 102 -9.84 15.13 0.84
N ARG A 103 -10.21 15.18 -0.45
CA ARG A 103 -10.28 16.43 -1.21
C ARG A 103 -11.34 17.38 -0.66
N ARG A 104 -12.51 16.86 -0.30
CA ARG A 104 -13.58 17.65 0.31
C ARG A 104 -13.16 18.22 1.65
N PHE A 105 -12.52 17.40 2.48
CA PHE A 105 -11.98 17.84 3.77
C PHE A 105 -11.00 19.00 3.55
N TRP A 106 -10.02 18.82 2.68
CA TRP A 106 -9.06 19.87 2.33
C TRP A 106 -9.75 21.15 1.80
N TYR A 107 -10.77 21.02 0.94
CA TYR A 107 -11.56 22.15 0.44
C TYR A 107 -12.32 22.89 1.56
N ASN A 108 -12.88 22.17 2.53
CA ASN A 108 -13.66 22.71 3.64
C ASN A 108 -12.80 23.32 4.77
N CYS A 109 -11.55 22.87 4.90
CA CYS A 109 -10.56 23.44 5.81
C CYS A 109 -10.12 24.84 5.40
N ASN A 110 -10.27 25.21 4.12
CA ASN A 110 -9.92 26.55 3.66
C ASN A 110 -10.92 27.60 4.21
N PRO A 111 -10.46 28.61 4.97
CA PRO A 111 -11.33 29.65 5.54
C PRO A 111 -12.16 30.40 4.49
N THR A 112 -11.62 30.58 3.27
CA THR A 112 -12.32 31.26 2.17
C THR A 112 -13.60 30.56 1.74
N HIS A 113 -13.69 29.25 1.96
CA HIS A 113 -14.83 28.44 1.53
C HIS A 113 -15.86 28.24 2.65
N ARG A 114 -15.78 28.97 3.77
CA ARG A 114 -16.65 28.74 4.94
C ARG A 114 -18.15 28.74 4.58
N ALA A 115 -18.58 29.65 3.71
CA ALA A 115 -19.97 29.74 3.22
C ALA A 115 -20.31 28.71 2.13
N LEU A 116 -19.31 28.17 1.42
CA LEU A 116 -19.46 27.22 0.32
C LEU A 116 -19.09 25.78 0.71
N ARG A 117 -19.01 25.50 2.02
CA ARG A 117 -18.61 24.18 2.52
C ARG A 117 -19.52 23.10 1.96
N ARG A 118 -18.89 22.03 1.47
CA ARG A 118 -19.59 20.89 0.88
C ARG A 118 -19.95 19.93 2.01
N VAL A 119 -21.24 19.62 2.16
CA VAL A 119 -21.80 18.75 3.19
C VAL A 119 -22.73 17.72 2.54
N GLY A 120 -22.97 16.58 3.21
CA GLY A 120 -23.86 15.51 2.74
C GLY A 120 -23.19 14.48 1.85
N TYR A 121 -23.95 13.84 0.97
CA TYR A 121 -23.46 12.79 0.07
C TYR A 121 -22.41 13.30 -0.94
N LEU A 122 -21.53 12.41 -1.40
CA LEU A 122 -20.53 12.72 -2.44
C LEU A 122 -21.22 13.03 -3.77
N ARG A 123 -20.90 14.19 -4.36
CA ARG A 123 -21.39 14.57 -5.69
C ARG A 123 -20.68 13.76 -6.77
N THR A 124 -21.33 13.58 -7.90
CA THR A 124 -20.74 12.91 -9.08
C THR A 124 -19.48 13.63 -9.55
N SER A 125 -19.46 14.97 -9.53
CA SER A 125 -18.28 15.77 -9.87
C SER A 125 -17.09 15.50 -8.94
N GLU A 126 -17.32 15.36 -7.64
CA GLU A 126 -16.25 15.04 -6.67
C GLU A 126 -15.66 13.64 -6.90
N LEU A 127 -16.51 12.66 -7.25
CA LEU A 127 -16.06 11.32 -7.61
C LEU A 127 -15.27 11.33 -8.93
N GLN A 128 -15.70 12.11 -9.92
CA GLN A 128 -14.97 12.27 -11.19
C GLN A 128 -13.61 12.94 -10.97
N GLU A 129 -13.55 14.03 -10.20
CA GLU A 129 -12.30 14.69 -9.85
C GLU A 129 -11.35 13.76 -9.09
N ALA A 130 -11.86 13.02 -8.09
CA ALA A 130 -11.07 12.06 -7.32
C ALA A 130 -10.50 10.94 -8.21
N THR A 131 -11.31 10.44 -9.16
CA THR A 131 -10.88 9.46 -10.15
C THR A 131 -9.77 10.02 -11.03
N GLN A 132 -9.90 11.26 -11.51
CA GLN A 132 -8.86 11.92 -12.30
C GLN A 132 -7.56 12.13 -11.54
N VAL A 133 -7.64 12.47 -10.24
CA VAL A 133 -6.45 12.62 -9.38
C VAL A 133 -5.72 11.29 -9.20
N LEU A 134 -6.46 10.20 -8.94
CA LEU A 134 -5.88 8.85 -8.80
C LEU A 134 -5.19 8.42 -10.09
N ILE A 135 -5.82 8.65 -11.25
CA ILE A 135 -5.25 8.32 -12.56
C ILE A 135 -3.97 9.13 -12.81
N ARG A 136 -3.99 10.45 -12.57
CA ARG A 136 -2.82 11.31 -12.74
C ARG A 136 -1.66 10.86 -11.85
N SER A 137 -1.95 10.52 -10.60
CA SER A 137 -0.97 9.99 -9.65
C SER A 137 -0.38 8.66 -10.15
N ALA A 138 -1.21 7.70 -10.55
CA ALA A 138 -0.76 6.42 -11.09
C ALA A 138 0.07 6.56 -12.39
N GLN A 139 -0.30 7.48 -13.27
CA GLN A 139 0.46 7.77 -14.48
C GLN A 139 1.81 8.43 -14.17
N ARG A 140 1.85 9.33 -13.19
CA ARG A 140 3.12 9.96 -12.75
C ARG A 140 4.10 8.94 -12.18
N GLU A 141 3.61 7.93 -11.46
CA GLU A 141 4.44 6.84 -10.93
C GLU A 141 4.95 5.88 -12.01
N SER A 142 4.09 5.53 -12.98
CA SER A 142 4.38 4.45 -13.93
C SER A 142 4.95 4.91 -15.26
N VAL A 143 4.51 6.06 -15.78
CA VAL A 143 4.88 6.62 -17.09
C VAL A 143 5.21 8.12 -17.01
N GLY A 144 5.72 8.56 -15.85
CA GLY A 144 5.98 9.97 -15.57
C GLY A 144 7.08 10.58 -16.45
N GLU A 145 8.08 9.79 -16.83
CA GLU A 145 9.16 10.26 -17.72
C GLU A 145 8.66 10.42 -19.15
N GLU A 146 7.82 9.50 -19.63
CA GLU A 146 7.18 9.59 -20.93
C GLU A 146 6.21 10.76 -21.02
N ILE A 147 5.52 11.11 -19.94
CA ILE A 147 4.69 12.32 -19.87
C ILE A 147 5.55 13.57 -20.01
N LYS A 148 6.69 13.65 -19.31
CA LYS A 148 7.62 14.79 -19.43
C LYS A 148 8.20 14.89 -20.84
N ASP A 149 8.59 13.76 -21.43
CA ASP A 149 9.11 13.70 -22.79
C ASP A 149 8.06 14.21 -23.79
N LEU A 150 6.80 13.77 -23.64
CA LEU A 150 5.68 14.19 -24.47
C LEU A 150 5.36 15.69 -24.32
N GLN A 151 5.41 16.23 -23.10
CA GLN A 151 5.21 17.66 -22.86
C GLN A 151 6.32 18.53 -23.44
N ARG A 152 7.59 18.08 -23.39
CA ARG A 152 8.75 18.85 -23.86
C ARG A 152 8.97 18.76 -25.36
N SER A 153 8.81 17.58 -25.94
CA SER A 153 9.24 17.29 -27.32
C SER A 153 8.11 16.84 -28.25
N GLY A 154 6.87 16.76 -27.75
CA GLY A 154 5.72 16.30 -28.53
C GLY A 154 5.74 14.81 -28.87
N GLN A 155 6.78 14.06 -28.46
CA GLN A 155 6.92 12.64 -28.72
C GLN A 155 7.49 11.90 -27.50
N VAL A 156 7.04 10.67 -27.29
CA VAL A 156 7.58 9.78 -26.24
C VAL A 156 8.90 9.19 -26.75
N LYS A 157 10.04 9.44 -26.09
CA LYS A 157 11.35 9.01 -26.62
C LYS A 157 11.67 7.53 -26.40
N ARG A 158 11.35 7.00 -25.21
CA ARG A 158 11.91 5.75 -24.67
C ARG A 158 11.11 4.48 -24.98
N SER A 159 9.80 4.58 -25.17
CA SER A 159 8.94 3.40 -25.31
C SER A 159 8.38 3.28 -26.72
N LEU A 160 8.97 2.38 -27.52
CA LEU A 160 8.52 2.08 -28.89
C LEU A 160 7.04 1.65 -28.93
N GLY A 161 6.59 0.89 -27.92
CA GLY A 161 5.20 0.47 -27.80
C GLY A 161 4.23 1.61 -27.50
N LEU A 162 4.67 2.64 -26.76
CA LEU A 162 3.85 3.85 -26.52
C LEU A 162 3.86 4.79 -27.73
N LYS A 163 4.98 4.93 -28.45
CA LYS A 163 5.06 5.73 -29.69
C LYS A 163 4.01 5.29 -30.72
N ALA A 164 3.83 3.98 -30.89
CA ALA A 164 2.84 3.42 -31.83
C ALA A 164 1.39 3.75 -31.47
N LEU A 165 1.11 4.17 -30.23
CA LEU A 165 -0.21 4.58 -29.76
C LEU A 165 -0.46 6.10 -29.91
N CYS A 166 0.47 6.84 -30.54
CA CYS A 166 0.40 8.29 -30.77
C CYS A 166 -0.17 9.06 -29.56
N PRO A 167 0.48 9.00 -28.38
CA PRO A 167 -0.12 9.47 -27.14
C PRO A 167 -0.31 10.98 -27.15
N ILE A 168 -1.42 11.43 -26.56
CA ILE A 168 -1.80 12.84 -26.40
C ILE A 168 -2.01 13.15 -24.92
N ILE A 169 -1.91 14.43 -24.54
CA ILE A 169 -2.21 14.88 -23.18
C ILE A 169 -3.51 15.68 -23.21
N HIS A 170 -4.44 15.33 -22.33
CA HIS A 170 -5.70 16.05 -22.14
C HIS A 170 -6.04 16.04 -20.64
N ASP A 171 -6.42 17.18 -20.06
CA ASP A 171 -6.67 17.34 -18.61
C ASP A 171 -5.52 16.83 -17.70
N GLY A 172 -4.28 16.92 -18.18
CA GLY A 172 -3.10 16.43 -17.46
C GLY A 172 -3.00 14.91 -17.36
N VAL A 173 -3.79 14.14 -18.13
CA VAL A 173 -3.65 12.69 -18.29
C VAL A 173 -3.18 12.32 -19.69
N MET A 174 -2.33 11.30 -19.77
CA MET A 174 -1.89 10.73 -21.04
C MET A 174 -2.97 9.78 -21.59
N ARG A 175 -3.38 10.01 -22.84
CA ARG A 175 -4.42 9.26 -23.56
C ARG A 175 -3.88 8.80 -24.92
N ILE A 176 -4.54 7.83 -25.52
CA ILE A 176 -4.22 7.39 -26.90
C ILE A 176 -4.73 8.43 -27.90
N GLY A 177 -3.87 8.86 -28.80
CA GLY A 177 -4.26 9.58 -30.02
C GLY A 177 -4.33 8.61 -31.20
N GLY A 178 -5.18 8.91 -32.20
CA GLY A 178 -5.12 8.22 -33.48
C GLY A 178 -6.47 7.83 -34.09
N ARG A 179 -6.58 6.56 -34.51
CA ARG A 179 -7.45 6.04 -35.57
C ARG A 179 -8.95 6.39 -35.47
N LEU A 180 -9.47 6.66 -34.28
CA LEU A 180 -10.90 6.95 -34.04
C LEU A 180 -11.25 8.45 -34.01
N ARG A 181 -10.34 9.33 -34.43
CA ARG A 181 -10.53 10.79 -34.37
C ARG A 181 -11.86 11.26 -34.98
N ASN A 182 -12.23 10.69 -36.14
CA ASN A 182 -13.42 11.08 -36.91
C ASN A 182 -14.66 10.21 -36.62
N ALA A 183 -14.58 9.23 -35.72
CA ALA A 183 -15.72 8.36 -35.42
C ALA A 183 -16.79 9.13 -34.61
N PRO A 184 -18.11 8.87 -34.78
CA PRO A 184 -19.16 9.50 -33.98
C PRO A 184 -19.33 8.79 -32.62
N VAL A 185 -18.25 8.70 -31.83
CA VAL A 185 -18.23 8.05 -30.51
C VAL A 185 -17.78 9.01 -29.41
N SER A 186 -18.01 8.64 -28.14
CA SER A 186 -17.64 9.47 -26.99
C SER A 186 -16.12 9.74 -26.93
N TYR A 187 -15.74 10.87 -26.35
CA TYR A 187 -14.33 11.28 -26.26
C TYR A 187 -13.45 10.24 -25.54
N ASP A 188 -13.94 9.67 -24.44
CA ASP A 188 -13.22 8.61 -23.70
C ASP A 188 -12.98 7.37 -24.57
N ARG A 189 -13.93 7.02 -25.46
CA ARG A 189 -13.80 5.89 -26.39
C ARG A 189 -12.87 6.20 -27.56
N LYS A 190 -12.83 7.46 -28.01
CA LYS A 190 -11.86 7.93 -29.01
C LYS A 190 -10.44 7.93 -28.46
N HIS A 191 -10.29 8.39 -27.22
CA HIS A 191 -9.03 8.70 -26.58
C HIS A 191 -8.94 8.04 -25.20
N PRO A 192 -8.87 6.70 -25.14
CA PRO A 192 -8.81 5.99 -23.87
C PRO A 192 -7.54 6.33 -23.09
N ILE A 193 -7.65 6.33 -21.76
CA ILE A 193 -6.60 6.73 -20.83
C ILE A 193 -5.56 5.63 -20.71
N ILE A 194 -4.29 5.94 -20.99
CA ILE A 194 -3.21 4.95 -20.92
C ILE A 194 -2.92 4.59 -19.46
N LEU A 195 -2.88 3.30 -19.13
CA LEU A 195 -2.54 2.82 -17.78
C LEU A 195 -1.48 1.72 -17.87
N ALA A 196 -0.53 1.70 -16.93
CA ALA A 196 0.39 0.58 -16.81
C ALA A 196 -0.31 -0.62 -16.14
N ALA A 197 -0.26 -1.81 -16.76
CA ALA A 197 -0.89 -3.00 -16.15
C ALA A 197 -0.22 -3.48 -14.87
N SER A 198 1.03 -3.11 -14.61
CA SER A 198 1.73 -3.42 -13.36
C SER A 198 1.25 -2.56 -12.19
N HIS A 199 0.60 -1.43 -12.45
CA HIS A 199 0.21 -0.49 -11.39
C HIS A 199 -0.99 -1.02 -10.58
N PRO A 200 -1.00 -0.92 -9.23
CA PRO A 200 -2.10 -1.44 -8.40
C PRO A 200 -3.47 -0.84 -8.73
N LEU A 201 -3.53 0.45 -9.09
CA LEU A 201 -4.78 1.09 -9.55
C LEU A 201 -5.41 0.36 -10.74
N THR A 202 -4.60 -0.09 -11.69
CA THR A 202 -5.08 -0.81 -12.88
C THR A 202 -5.68 -2.15 -12.50
N LEU A 203 -5.06 -2.87 -11.55
CA LEU A 203 -5.62 -4.10 -10.99
C LEU A 203 -6.98 -3.84 -10.34
N LEU A 204 -7.10 -2.79 -9.51
CA LEU A 204 -8.38 -2.43 -8.88
C LEU A 204 -9.47 -2.11 -9.89
N ILE A 205 -9.12 -1.40 -10.98
CA ILE A 205 -10.06 -1.12 -12.08
C ILE A 205 -10.51 -2.43 -12.74
N VAL A 206 -9.59 -3.32 -13.11
CA VAL A 206 -9.93 -4.60 -13.74
C VAL A 206 -10.83 -5.45 -12.82
N GLN A 207 -10.52 -5.52 -11.53
CA GLN A 207 -11.35 -6.22 -10.54
C GLN A 207 -12.75 -5.60 -10.41
N HIS A 208 -12.86 -4.27 -10.47
CA HIS A 208 -14.15 -3.58 -10.45
C HIS A 208 -15.00 -3.94 -11.66
N TYR A 209 -14.44 -3.89 -12.87
CA TYR A 209 -15.16 -4.29 -14.09
C TYR A 209 -15.52 -5.78 -14.08
N HIS A 210 -14.66 -6.65 -13.57
CA HIS A 210 -14.96 -8.07 -13.45
C HIS A 210 -16.20 -8.34 -12.59
N ARG A 211 -16.31 -7.66 -11.44
CA ARG A 211 -17.47 -7.78 -10.54
C ARG A 211 -18.73 -7.18 -11.15
N ASN A 212 -18.62 -6.00 -11.78
CA ASN A 212 -19.78 -5.33 -12.38
C ASN A 212 -20.34 -6.06 -13.60
N LEU A 213 -19.46 -6.74 -14.37
CA LEU A 213 -19.85 -7.53 -15.53
C LEU A 213 -20.20 -8.98 -15.16
N LEU A 214 -20.49 -9.26 -13.88
CA LEU A 214 -20.95 -10.57 -13.39
C LEU A 214 -20.02 -11.73 -13.82
N HIS A 215 -18.71 -11.54 -13.65
CA HIS A 215 -17.69 -12.55 -13.96
C HIS A 215 -17.65 -13.00 -15.44
N THR A 216 -18.01 -12.10 -16.36
CA THR A 216 -18.03 -12.41 -17.79
C THR A 216 -16.66 -12.80 -18.37
N GLY A 217 -16.69 -13.30 -19.61
CA GLY A 217 -15.51 -13.75 -20.36
C GLY A 217 -14.47 -12.64 -20.60
N GLN A 218 -13.22 -13.07 -20.81
CA GLN A 218 -12.06 -12.17 -20.92
C GLN A 218 -12.20 -11.14 -22.06
N GLN A 219 -12.78 -11.52 -23.20
CA GLN A 219 -12.89 -10.63 -24.37
C GLN A 219 -13.84 -9.47 -24.09
N LEU A 220 -15.01 -9.74 -23.52
CA LEU A 220 -15.99 -8.71 -23.17
C LEU A 220 -15.42 -7.76 -22.12
N MET A 221 -14.73 -8.28 -21.10
CA MET A 221 -14.03 -7.40 -20.14
C MET A 221 -13.03 -6.48 -20.82
N ILE A 222 -12.19 -7.01 -21.71
CA ILE A 222 -11.17 -6.22 -22.41
C ILE A 222 -11.81 -5.15 -23.28
N SER A 223 -12.87 -5.48 -24.03
CA SER A 223 -13.57 -4.50 -24.87
C SER A 223 -14.17 -3.37 -24.03
N THR A 224 -14.88 -3.71 -22.95
CA THR A 224 -15.54 -2.72 -22.10
C THR A 224 -14.53 -1.83 -21.37
N ILE A 225 -13.44 -2.40 -20.85
CA ILE A 225 -12.39 -1.59 -20.22
C ILE A 225 -11.77 -0.62 -21.24
N ARG A 226 -11.55 -1.08 -22.48
CA ARG A 226 -10.97 -0.28 -23.58
C ARG A 226 -11.84 0.86 -24.07
N GLU A 227 -13.11 0.92 -23.67
CA GLU A 227 -13.95 2.07 -23.97
C GLU A 227 -13.54 3.33 -23.19
N LYS A 228 -12.80 3.18 -22.09
CA LYS A 228 -12.35 4.31 -21.26
C LYS A 228 -10.87 4.26 -20.89
N TYR A 229 -10.35 3.06 -20.66
CA TYR A 229 -9.00 2.84 -20.18
C TYR A 229 -8.24 1.94 -21.14
N TRP A 230 -6.98 2.26 -21.39
CA TRP A 230 -6.06 1.42 -22.15
C TRP A 230 -4.91 0.89 -21.28
N PRO A 231 -5.15 -0.17 -20.48
CA PRO A 231 -4.08 -0.88 -19.81
C PRO A 231 -3.11 -1.53 -20.80
N LEU A 232 -1.83 -1.20 -20.69
CA LEU A 232 -0.77 -1.82 -21.48
C LEU A 232 -0.68 -3.31 -21.14
N ARG A 233 -0.73 -4.21 -22.13
CA ARG A 233 -0.68 -5.68 -21.91
C ARG A 233 -1.85 -6.22 -21.06
N ILE A 234 -3.05 -5.65 -21.20
CA ILE A 234 -4.28 -6.02 -20.44
C ILE A 234 -4.63 -7.52 -20.42
N ARG A 235 -4.35 -8.27 -21.50
CA ARG A 235 -4.76 -9.68 -21.63
C ARG A 235 -4.29 -10.57 -20.49
N ASN A 236 -3.03 -10.43 -20.08
CA ASN A 236 -2.47 -11.25 -19.00
C ASN A 236 -3.05 -10.88 -17.65
N LEU A 237 -3.33 -9.58 -17.43
CA LEU A 237 -3.94 -9.08 -16.20
C LEU A 237 -5.39 -9.58 -16.06
N VAL A 238 -6.19 -9.48 -17.14
CA VAL A 238 -7.58 -9.98 -17.14
C VAL A 238 -7.62 -11.49 -16.96
N ARG A 239 -6.76 -12.25 -17.65
CA ARG A 239 -6.69 -13.72 -17.46
C ARG A 239 -6.41 -14.07 -15.99
N ARG A 240 -5.46 -13.38 -15.36
CA ARG A 240 -5.13 -13.59 -13.94
C ARG A 240 -6.33 -13.31 -13.04
N VAL A 241 -6.99 -12.16 -13.22
CA VAL A 241 -8.16 -11.78 -12.40
C VAL A 241 -9.31 -12.76 -12.58
N VAL A 242 -9.66 -13.12 -13.82
CA VAL A 242 -10.73 -14.08 -14.08
C VAL A 242 -10.42 -15.43 -13.44
N HIS A 243 -9.18 -15.91 -13.56
CA HIS A 243 -8.77 -17.16 -12.93
C HIS A 243 -8.84 -17.08 -11.40
N GLU A 244 -8.23 -16.06 -10.78
CA GLU A 244 -8.19 -15.89 -9.33
C GLU A 244 -9.58 -15.81 -8.69
N PHE A 245 -10.54 -15.15 -9.35
CA PHE A 245 -11.91 -15.03 -8.86
C PHE A 245 -12.80 -16.23 -9.22
N SER A 246 -12.51 -16.95 -10.32
CA SER A 246 -13.23 -18.18 -10.68
C SER A 246 -12.96 -19.32 -9.67
N TRP A 247 -11.74 -19.45 -9.15
CA TRP A 247 -11.40 -20.48 -8.15
C TRP A 247 -11.84 -20.12 -6.72
N ARG A 248 -12.19 -18.85 -6.46
CA ARG A 248 -12.71 -18.36 -5.17
C ARG A 248 -14.22 -18.09 -5.22
N GLY A 249 -14.95 -18.67 -6.18
CA GLY A 249 -16.41 -18.75 -6.10
C GLY A 249 -16.81 -19.64 -4.91
N PRO A 250 -17.97 -19.41 -4.27
CA PRO A 250 -18.48 -20.33 -3.27
C PRO A 250 -18.53 -21.72 -3.90
N ARG A 251 -17.83 -22.67 -3.29
CA ARG A 251 -17.98 -24.09 -3.59
C ARG A 251 -19.46 -24.37 -3.33
N ILE A 252 -20.23 -24.53 -4.41
CA ILE A 252 -21.62 -24.99 -4.31
C ILE A 252 -21.46 -26.46 -3.93
N GLU A 253 -21.33 -26.73 -2.63
CA GLU A 253 -21.42 -28.09 -2.12
C GLU A 253 -22.81 -28.61 -2.48
N GLY A 254 -22.82 -29.77 -3.13
CA GLY A 254 -23.94 -30.24 -3.91
C GLY A 254 -25.25 -30.30 -3.12
N PHE A 255 -26.24 -29.54 -3.59
CA PHE A 255 -27.62 -29.97 -3.44
C PHE A 255 -27.86 -31.10 -4.45
N THR A 256 -27.67 -32.34 -4.03
CA THR A 256 -28.27 -33.48 -4.71
C THR A 256 -29.78 -33.41 -4.43
N ALA A 257 -30.53 -32.93 -5.42
CA ALA A 257 -31.96 -33.17 -5.46
C ALA A 257 -32.17 -34.65 -5.76
N THR A 258 -32.54 -35.44 -4.75
CA THR A 258 -33.14 -36.75 -4.95
C THR A 258 -34.58 -36.54 -5.41
N PHE A 259 -34.89 -36.98 -6.63
CA PHE A 259 -36.25 -37.32 -7.03
C PHE A 259 -36.65 -38.65 -6.40
#